data_AF-A0A7C3JXA8-F1
#
_entry.id   AF-A0A7C3JXA8-F1
#
_cell.length_a   1.000
_cell.length_b   1.000
_cell.length_c   1.000
_cell.angle_alpha   90.00
_cell.angle_beta   90.00
_cell.angle_gamma   90.00
#
_symmetry.space_group_name_H-M   'P 1'
#
loop_
_entity.id
_entity.type
_entity.pdbx_description
1 polymer ?
#
loop_
_entity_poly.entity_id
_entity_poly.type
_entity_poly.pdbx_seq_one_letter_code
_entity_poly.pdbx_strand_id
1 'polypeptide(L)'
;MSAFEGAQTTSDGRRVALIKSLATNNRFYALVPPEMGIRNADTVAEIPDSLLLGIAYPCLEDGLNDFAVIRTTYETIDYFPDDPDMRAELMEIVEDARAKLVRRLTELRDRIAARRAHFLGTDLDEFKSYALDIITRGYPRRNLDSMMKLNVFTSVAEAEGHAAGVEPFYQYQFQNGVTHDQLREMHPRQFVATLFDDVLQSVLDDRHYESRYTFDRSVFQKFIALMFVNYATTDPIFYGTNRADYGVSEDKDMDRTPLYLAVAREIRAIEARLAAEDEAAGRRTAHEAGVLRAEDIIQLPGTLINEDLLLAPISTICATAQQLRKHEDHEASEFGRLILAEASRLVAELKRLGIVSPFAYDPGLPADERGCRPDLTARPLDH
;
A
#
# COMPACT_ATOMS: atom_id res chain seq x y z
N MET A 1 21.77 21.30 -18.50
CA MET A 1 22.37 20.23 -19.32
C MET A 1 21.57 18.97 -19.02
N SER A 2 20.42 18.80 -19.65
CA SER A 2 20.18 18.15 -20.95
C SER A 2 20.47 16.65 -20.93
N ALA A 3 19.43 15.88 -20.60
CA ALA A 3 19.26 14.46 -20.92
C ALA A 3 17.77 14.09 -20.73
N PHE A 4 16.87 14.80 -21.42
CA PHE A 4 15.45 14.42 -21.56
C PHE A 4 15.06 14.66 -23.02
N GLU A 5 15.64 13.86 -23.91
CA GLU A 5 15.23 13.83 -25.32
C GLU A 5 14.95 12.39 -25.73
N GLY A 6 13.69 12.14 -26.12
CA GLY A 6 13.44 11.34 -27.32
C GLY A 6 13.16 9.85 -27.17
N ALA A 7 12.17 9.45 -26.37
CA ALA A 7 11.34 8.31 -26.75
C ALA A 7 10.02 8.86 -27.28
N GLN A 8 9.91 9.01 -28.60
CA GLN A 8 8.62 9.26 -29.26
C GLN A 8 7.71 8.06 -28.98
N THR A 9 6.79 8.22 -28.04
CA THR A 9 5.66 7.32 -27.86
C THR A 9 4.82 7.40 -29.12
N THR A 10 4.90 6.39 -29.98
CA THR A 10 3.89 6.16 -31.01
C THR A 10 2.55 6.06 -30.30
N SER A 11 1.73 7.12 -30.41
CA SER A 11 0.41 7.17 -29.79
C SER A 11 -0.45 6.11 -30.48
N ASP A 12 -0.66 4.99 -29.81
CA ASP A 12 -1.56 3.90 -30.21
C ASP A 12 -3.05 4.31 -30.10
N GLY A 13 -3.34 5.59 -29.85
CA GLY A 13 -4.68 6.15 -29.73
C GLY A 13 -5.39 5.77 -28.43
N ARG A 14 -4.80 4.92 -27.57
CA ARG A 14 -5.39 4.50 -26.30
C ARG A 14 -5.21 5.57 -25.23
N ARG A 15 -6.26 5.80 -24.45
CA ARG A 15 -6.25 6.72 -23.31
C ARG A 15 -6.31 5.97 -21.99
N VAL A 16 -5.89 6.61 -20.91
CA VAL A 16 -6.08 6.05 -19.57
C VAL A 16 -7.50 6.33 -19.11
N ALA A 17 -8.16 5.32 -18.55
CA ALA A 17 -9.43 5.47 -17.85
C ALA A 17 -9.35 4.80 -16.49
N LEU A 18 -9.89 5.45 -15.46
CA LEU A 18 -10.25 4.81 -14.19
C LEU A 18 -11.65 4.22 -14.33
N ILE A 19 -11.76 2.90 -14.38
CA ILE A 19 -13.00 2.17 -14.63
C ILE A 19 -13.45 1.51 -13.33
N LYS A 20 -14.75 1.63 -13.01
CA LYS A 20 -15.38 0.95 -11.88
C LYS A 20 -16.25 -0.22 -12.36
N SER A 21 -16.08 -1.40 -11.76
CA SER A 21 -16.97 -2.54 -11.95
C SER A 21 -18.24 -2.38 -11.09
N LEU A 22 -19.44 -2.59 -11.65
CA LEU A 22 -20.68 -2.66 -10.86
C LEU A 22 -20.78 -3.97 -10.09
N ALA A 23 -20.30 -5.07 -10.68
CA ALA A 23 -20.38 -6.40 -10.07
C ALA A 23 -19.62 -6.49 -8.75
N THR A 24 -18.48 -5.81 -8.66
CA THR A 24 -17.56 -5.88 -7.51
C THR A 24 -17.30 -4.54 -6.85
N ASN A 25 -17.69 -3.41 -7.45
CA ASN A 25 -17.29 -2.06 -7.04
C ASN A 25 -15.77 -1.82 -7.03
N ASN A 26 -14.95 -2.72 -7.57
CA ASN A 26 -13.51 -2.49 -7.72
C ASN A 26 -13.26 -1.42 -8.79
N ARG A 27 -12.20 -0.64 -8.60
CA ARG A 27 -11.71 0.34 -9.57
C ARG A 27 -10.35 -0.06 -10.10
N PHE A 28 -10.14 0.11 -11.39
CA PHE A 28 -8.87 -0.15 -12.04
C PHE A 28 -8.53 0.92 -13.06
N TYR A 29 -7.25 1.23 -13.19
CA TYR A 29 -6.75 1.97 -14.34
C TYR A 29 -6.58 1.04 -15.53
N ALA A 30 -6.90 1.49 -16.73
CA ALA A 30 -6.64 0.73 -17.96
C ALA A 30 -6.30 1.66 -19.12
N LEU A 31 -5.53 1.15 -20.09
CA LEU A 31 -5.42 1.76 -21.42
C LEU A 31 -6.59 1.28 -22.28
N VAL A 32 -7.51 2.19 -22.56
CA VAL A 32 -8.74 1.92 -23.28
C VAL A 32 -8.62 2.44 -24.71
N PRO A 33 -8.89 1.60 -25.72
CA PRO A 33 -8.95 2.06 -27.09
C PRO A 33 -10.27 2.78 -27.38
N PRO A 34 -10.28 3.79 -28.27
CA PRO A 34 -11.46 4.65 -28.49
C PRO A 34 -12.75 3.89 -28.86
N GLU A 35 -12.63 2.80 -29.60
CA GLU A 35 -13.75 1.98 -30.07
C GLU A 35 -14.51 1.24 -28.97
N MET A 36 -13.92 1.05 -27.78
CA MET A 36 -14.61 0.44 -26.65
C MET A 36 -15.66 1.38 -26.03
N GLY A 37 -15.60 2.68 -26.32
CA GLY A 37 -16.54 3.67 -25.80
C GLY A 37 -16.44 3.95 -24.30
N ILE A 38 -15.55 3.27 -23.57
CA ILE A 38 -15.36 3.47 -22.13
C ILE A 38 -14.65 4.81 -21.88
N ARG A 39 -15.22 5.60 -20.97
CA ARG A 39 -14.74 6.91 -20.54
C ARG A 39 -14.12 6.87 -19.16
N ASN A 40 -13.45 7.96 -18.83
CA ASN A 40 -12.81 8.08 -17.54
C ASN A 40 -13.88 8.18 -16.45
N ALA A 41 -13.65 7.53 -15.30
CA ALA A 41 -14.62 7.38 -14.21
C ALA A 41 -15.89 6.59 -14.57
N ASP A 42 -15.92 5.90 -15.72
CA ASP A 42 -17.07 5.08 -16.10
C ASP A 42 -17.31 3.95 -15.11
N THR A 43 -18.59 3.64 -14.95
CA THR A 43 -19.07 2.49 -14.19
C THR A 43 -19.69 1.50 -15.16
N VAL A 44 -19.04 0.34 -15.33
CA VAL A 44 -19.43 -0.71 -16.27
C VAL A 44 -19.98 -1.91 -15.53
N ALA A 45 -20.81 -2.73 -16.17
CA ALA A 45 -21.37 -3.95 -15.55
C ALA A 45 -20.25 -4.87 -15.04
N GLU A 46 -19.33 -5.22 -15.94
CA GLU A 46 -18.12 -6.00 -15.69
C GLU A 46 -16.98 -5.41 -16.50
N ILE A 47 -15.75 -5.45 -15.94
CA ILE A 47 -14.57 -4.94 -16.64
C ILE A 47 -14.14 -5.98 -17.68
N PRO A 48 -14.01 -5.61 -18.96
CA PRO A 48 -13.66 -6.55 -20.02
C PRO A 48 -12.34 -7.28 -19.76
N ASP A 49 -12.34 -8.60 -19.91
CA ASP A 49 -11.16 -9.42 -19.67
C ASP A 49 -10.03 -9.18 -20.67
N SER A 50 -10.31 -8.51 -21.79
CA SER A 50 -9.31 -8.07 -22.75
C SER A 50 -8.45 -6.90 -22.26
N LEU A 51 -8.88 -6.15 -21.24
CA LEU A 51 -8.12 -5.01 -20.70
C LEU A 51 -7.05 -5.44 -19.70
N LEU A 52 -5.85 -4.86 -19.84
CA LEU A 52 -4.80 -4.94 -18.83
C LEU A 52 -5.07 -3.88 -17.76
N LEU A 53 -5.09 -4.30 -16.51
CA LEU A 53 -5.52 -3.47 -15.40
C LEU A 53 -4.35 -3.05 -14.51
N GLY A 54 -4.37 -1.79 -14.11
CA GLY A 54 -3.50 -1.19 -13.13
C GLY A 54 -4.21 -0.96 -11.80
N ILE A 55 -3.61 -1.41 -10.72
CA ILE A 55 -4.03 -1.20 -9.33
C ILE A 55 -3.16 -0.08 -8.77
N ALA A 56 -3.75 1.09 -8.54
CA ALA A 56 -3.11 2.15 -7.77
C ALA A 56 -3.62 2.11 -6.32
N TYR A 57 -2.97 2.83 -5.41
CA TYR A 57 -3.36 2.84 -3.99
C TYR A 57 -4.85 3.17 -3.75
N PRO A 58 -5.46 4.18 -4.41
CA PRO A 58 -6.90 4.48 -4.23
C PRO A 58 -7.84 3.34 -4.65
N CYS A 59 -7.39 2.41 -5.50
CA CYS A 59 -8.20 1.27 -5.93
C CYS A 59 -8.45 0.27 -4.79
N LEU A 60 -7.55 0.20 -3.81
CA LEU A 60 -7.71 -0.68 -2.64
C LEU A 60 -8.53 -0.03 -1.53
N GLU A 61 -8.60 1.30 -1.48
CA GLU A 61 -9.37 2.04 -0.47
C GLU A 61 -10.87 1.72 -0.52
N ASP A 62 -11.40 1.35 -1.69
CA ASP A 62 -12.82 0.96 -1.80
C ASP A 62 -13.17 -0.27 -0.95
N GLY A 63 -12.21 -1.18 -0.73
CA GLY A 63 -12.39 -2.31 0.19
C GLY A 63 -12.51 -1.86 1.64
N LEU A 64 -11.81 -0.80 2.05
CA LEU A 64 -11.86 -0.27 3.42
C LEU A 64 -13.27 0.14 3.85
N ASN A 65 -14.12 0.55 2.90
CA ASN A 65 -15.51 0.89 3.21
C ASN A 65 -16.29 -0.31 3.73
N ASP A 66 -16.14 -1.49 3.11
CA ASP A 66 -16.84 -2.70 3.55
C ASP A 66 -16.28 -3.20 4.90
N PHE A 67 -14.95 -3.10 5.12
CA PHE A 67 -14.35 -3.37 6.42
C PHE A 67 -14.88 -2.42 7.51
N ALA A 68 -14.99 -1.12 7.20
CA ALA A 68 -15.51 -0.12 8.12
C ALA A 68 -16.97 -0.39 8.48
N VAL A 69 -17.82 -0.76 7.52
CA VAL A 69 -19.23 -1.15 7.77
C VAL A 69 -19.30 -2.32 8.73
N ILE A 70 -18.53 -3.39 8.52
CA ILE A 70 -18.53 -4.55 9.42
C ILE A 70 -18.11 -4.14 10.83
N ARG A 71 -17.01 -3.38 10.93
CA ARG A 71 -16.45 -2.95 12.21
C ARG A 71 -17.41 -2.06 13.01
N THR A 72 -17.99 -1.03 12.40
CA THR A 72 -18.94 -0.13 13.07
C THR A 72 -20.26 -0.82 13.41
N THR A 73 -20.65 -1.82 12.62
CA THR A 73 -21.81 -2.65 12.93
C THR A 73 -21.58 -3.46 14.21
N TYR A 74 -20.40 -4.07 14.38
CA TYR A 74 -20.07 -4.71 15.66
C TYR A 74 -19.95 -3.73 16.82
N GLU A 75 -19.44 -2.52 16.60
CA GLU A 75 -19.44 -1.49 17.66
C GLU A 75 -20.84 -1.16 18.15
N THR A 76 -21.81 -1.18 17.23
CA THR A 76 -23.23 -0.99 17.56
C THR A 76 -23.79 -2.19 18.32
N ILE A 77 -23.48 -3.42 17.89
CA ILE A 77 -23.87 -4.65 18.59
C ILE A 77 -23.31 -4.67 20.02
N ASP A 78 -22.04 -4.29 20.20
CA ASP A 78 -21.37 -4.25 21.51
C ASP A 78 -22.02 -3.22 22.45
N TYR A 79 -22.64 -2.16 21.91
CA TYR A 79 -23.33 -1.12 22.70
C TYR A 79 -24.72 -1.57 23.20
N PHE A 80 -25.36 -2.52 22.52
CA PHE A 80 -26.69 -3.02 22.85
C PHE A 80 -26.69 -4.56 22.97
N PRO A 81 -25.98 -5.13 23.96
CA PRO A 81 -25.78 -6.57 24.06
C PRO A 81 -27.06 -7.36 24.36
N ASP A 82 -28.08 -6.71 24.93
CA ASP A 82 -29.33 -7.33 25.39
C ASP A 82 -30.46 -7.29 24.35
N ASP A 83 -30.20 -6.82 23.12
CA ASP A 83 -31.18 -6.71 22.04
C ASP A 83 -30.92 -7.76 20.94
N PRO A 84 -31.54 -8.97 21.04
CA PRO A 84 -31.29 -10.05 20.08
C PRO A 84 -31.90 -9.78 18.70
N ASP A 85 -32.99 -9.01 18.62
CA ASP A 85 -33.65 -8.69 17.36
C ASP A 85 -32.79 -7.69 16.57
N MET A 86 -32.30 -6.64 17.24
CA MET A 86 -31.36 -5.70 16.64
C MET A 86 -30.04 -6.38 16.26
N ARG A 87 -29.53 -7.30 17.09
CA ARG A 87 -28.35 -8.11 16.72
C ARG A 87 -28.60 -8.88 15.42
N ALA A 88 -29.77 -9.50 15.25
CA ALA A 88 -30.08 -10.25 14.04
C ALA A 88 -30.07 -9.34 12.80
N GLU A 89 -30.72 -8.17 12.87
CA GLU A 89 -30.73 -7.18 11.78
C GLU A 89 -29.32 -6.67 11.43
N LEU A 90 -28.51 -6.35 12.45
CA LEU A 90 -27.14 -5.89 12.25
C LEU A 90 -26.23 -6.98 11.66
N MET A 91 -26.44 -8.25 12.01
CA MET A 91 -25.70 -9.34 11.38
C MET A 91 -26.03 -9.51 9.89
N GLU A 92 -27.24 -9.15 9.43
CA GLU A 92 -27.54 -9.11 7.99
C GLU A 92 -26.69 -8.06 7.25
N ILE A 93 -26.42 -6.92 7.89
CA ILE A 93 -25.52 -5.88 7.35
C ILE A 93 -24.08 -6.40 7.26
N VAL A 94 -23.62 -7.13 8.29
CA VAL A 94 -22.30 -7.77 8.30
C VAL A 94 -22.18 -8.77 7.14
N GLU A 95 -23.20 -9.61 6.93
CA GLU A 95 -23.19 -10.62 5.86
C GLU A 95 -23.23 -9.99 4.45
N ASP A 96 -24.00 -8.91 4.24
CA ASP A 96 -24.00 -8.19 2.96
C ASP A 96 -22.63 -7.53 2.67
N ALA A 97 -22.04 -6.87 3.67
CA ALA A 97 -20.70 -6.29 3.55
C ALA A 97 -19.63 -7.36 3.31
N ARG A 98 -19.72 -8.51 3.99
CA ARG A 98 -18.86 -9.67 3.78
C ARG A 98 -18.98 -10.23 2.37
N ALA A 99 -20.20 -10.42 1.87
CA ALA A 99 -20.45 -10.89 0.50
C ALA A 99 -19.87 -9.94 -0.56
N LYS A 100 -19.83 -8.63 -0.29
CA LYS A 100 -19.15 -7.64 -1.14
C LYS A 100 -17.63 -7.80 -1.08
N LEU A 101 -17.05 -7.93 0.12
CA LEU A 101 -15.61 -8.20 0.29
C LEU A 101 -15.16 -9.45 -0.43
N VAL A 102 -15.90 -10.56 -0.30
CA VAL A 102 -15.60 -11.83 -1.00
C VAL A 102 -15.53 -11.59 -2.51
N ARG A 103 -16.54 -10.93 -3.10
CA ARG A 103 -16.56 -10.64 -4.55
C ARG A 103 -15.37 -9.78 -4.98
N ARG A 104 -15.07 -8.71 -4.24
CA ARG A 104 -13.96 -7.80 -4.53
C ARG A 104 -12.61 -8.49 -4.49
N LEU A 105 -12.34 -9.21 -3.40
CA LEU A 105 -11.07 -9.89 -3.17
C LEU A 105 -10.89 -11.06 -4.12
N THR A 106 -11.97 -11.77 -4.47
CA THR A 106 -11.95 -12.82 -5.49
C THR A 106 -11.51 -12.25 -6.85
N GLU A 107 -12.12 -11.16 -7.31
CA GLU A 107 -11.71 -10.53 -8.57
C GLU A 107 -10.25 -10.06 -8.54
N LEU A 108 -9.82 -9.40 -7.46
CA LEU A 108 -8.42 -8.96 -7.32
C LEU A 108 -7.46 -10.16 -7.36
N ARG A 109 -7.72 -11.19 -6.55
CA ARG A 109 -6.91 -12.42 -6.47
C ARG A 109 -6.82 -13.10 -7.84
N ASP A 110 -7.97 -13.31 -8.50
CA ASP A 110 -8.04 -13.99 -9.80
C ASP A 110 -7.31 -13.19 -10.89
N ARG A 111 -7.53 -11.87 -10.96
CA ARG A 111 -6.89 -11.02 -11.98
C ARG A 111 -5.39 -10.87 -11.75
N ILE A 112 -4.92 -10.79 -10.50
CA ILE A 112 -3.48 -10.77 -10.19
C ILE A 112 -2.83 -12.11 -10.57
N ALA A 113 -3.46 -13.23 -10.19
CA ALA A 113 -2.99 -14.57 -10.50
C ALA A 113 -2.92 -14.82 -12.01
N ALA A 114 -3.94 -14.37 -12.76
CA ALA A 114 -4.01 -14.46 -14.22
C ALA A 114 -3.12 -13.43 -14.95
N ARG A 115 -2.31 -12.64 -14.23
CA ARG A 115 -1.46 -11.57 -14.80
C ARG A 115 -2.25 -10.51 -15.57
N ARG A 116 -3.52 -10.31 -15.22
CA ARG A 116 -4.42 -9.30 -15.82
C ARG A 116 -4.46 -8.01 -15.02
N ALA A 117 -4.21 -8.05 -13.72
CA ALA A 117 -4.10 -6.88 -12.85
C ALA A 117 -2.68 -6.76 -12.26
N HIS A 118 -2.19 -5.52 -12.19
CA HIS A 118 -0.82 -5.21 -11.79
C HIS A 118 -0.79 -4.00 -10.88
N PHE A 119 -0.04 -4.08 -9.79
CA PHE A 119 0.25 -2.93 -8.95
C PHE A 119 1.10 -1.92 -9.71
N LEU A 120 0.65 -0.66 -9.77
CA LEU A 120 1.31 0.38 -10.52
C LEU A 120 2.33 1.11 -9.63
N GLY A 121 3.56 1.20 -10.10
CA GLY A 121 4.66 1.85 -9.38
C GLY A 121 5.15 1.09 -8.16
N THR A 122 4.71 -0.16 -7.98
CA THR A 122 5.13 -1.01 -6.86
C THR A 122 6.24 -1.94 -7.31
N ASP A 123 7.40 -1.86 -6.65
CA ASP A 123 8.43 -2.87 -6.79
C ASP A 123 7.98 -4.15 -6.06
N LEU A 124 7.75 -5.24 -6.81
CA LEU A 124 7.24 -6.47 -6.23
C LEU A 124 8.29 -7.23 -5.40
N ASP A 125 9.58 -7.09 -5.73
CA ASP A 125 10.66 -7.68 -4.94
C ASP A 125 10.79 -6.95 -3.60
N GLU A 126 10.71 -5.61 -3.62
CA GLU A 126 10.68 -4.80 -2.41
C GLU A 126 9.42 -5.11 -1.58
N PHE A 127 8.25 -5.14 -2.21
CA PHE A 127 6.97 -5.53 -1.58
C PHE A 127 7.12 -6.87 -0.85
N LYS A 128 7.65 -7.89 -1.54
CA LYS A 128 7.84 -9.22 -0.96
C LYS A 128 8.82 -9.18 0.21
N SER A 129 9.92 -8.43 0.09
CA SER A 129 10.89 -8.28 1.17
C SER A 129 10.24 -7.67 2.42
N TYR A 130 9.52 -6.56 2.27
CA TYR A 130 8.81 -5.90 3.37
C TYR A 130 7.75 -6.80 4.00
N ALA A 131 6.96 -7.50 3.19
CA ALA A 131 5.97 -8.45 3.70
C ALA A 131 6.64 -9.59 4.50
N LEU A 132 7.76 -10.14 4.01
CA LEU A 132 8.53 -11.16 4.71
C LEU A 132 9.09 -10.66 6.05
N ASP A 133 9.50 -9.39 6.15
CA ASP A 133 9.90 -8.80 7.41
C ASP A 133 8.73 -8.74 8.41
N ILE A 134 7.52 -8.34 7.98
CA ILE A 134 6.31 -8.38 8.83
C ILE A 134 5.97 -9.81 9.26
N ILE A 135 6.12 -10.79 8.37
CA ILE A 135 5.85 -12.21 8.67
C ILE A 135 6.85 -12.75 9.70
N THR A 136 8.13 -12.44 9.55
CA THR A 136 9.21 -13.10 10.30
C THR A 136 9.61 -12.37 11.58
N ARG A 137 9.73 -11.03 11.52
CA ARG A 137 10.16 -10.19 12.65
C ARG A 137 8.97 -9.54 13.33
N GLY A 138 7.91 -9.29 12.56
CA GLY A 138 6.80 -8.47 12.98
C GLY A 138 7.10 -6.98 12.77
N TYR A 139 6.05 -6.18 12.89
CA TYR A 139 6.12 -4.73 12.72
C TYR A 139 5.40 -4.01 13.86
N PRO A 140 5.91 -2.86 14.35
CA PRO A 140 5.26 -2.10 15.41
C PRO A 140 3.81 -1.76 15.07
N ARG A 141 2.86 -2.22 15.92
CA ARG A 141 1.42 -2.01 15.71
C ARG A 141 1.04 -0.54 15.56
N ARG A 142 1.66 0.32 16.36
CA ARG A 142 1.43 1.77 16.34
C ARG A 142 1.79 2.40 14.99
N ASN A 143 2.84 1.91 14.33
CA ASN A 143 3.26 2.44 13.03
C ASN A 143 2.26 2.07 11.94
N LEU A 144 1.71 0.85 11.96
CA LEU A 144 0.66 0.41 11.03
C LEU A 144 -0.59 1.28 11.18
N ASP A 145 -1.04 1.51 12.42
CA ASP A 145 -2.18 2.37 12.74
C ASP A 145 -1.94 3.82 12.29
N SER A 146 -0.77 4.40 12.62
CA SER A 146 -0.45 5.79 12.30
C SER A 146 -0.37 6.03 10.80
N MET A 147 0.21 5.11 10.03
CA MET A 147 0.38 5.27 8.60
C MET A 147 -0.95 5.14 7.85
N MET A 148 -1.79 4.19 8.29
CA MET A 148 -3.09 3.91 7.69
C MET A 148 -4.20 4.80 8.25
N LYS A 149 -3.91 5.61 9.28
CA LYS A 149 -4.86 6.46 10.02
C LYS A 149 -6.03 5.66 10.60
N LEU A 150 -5.71 4.50 11.16
CA LEU A 150 -6.63 3.57 11.79
C LEU A 150 -6.21 3.31 13.25
N ASN A 151 -7.03 2.58 13.99
CA ASN A 151 -6.75 2.16 15.37
C ASN A 151 -7.01 0.65 15.56
N VAL A 152 -6.88 -0.14 14.49
CA VAL A 152 -7.21 -1.57 14.47
C VAL A 152 -6.14 -2.37 15.22
N PHE A 153 -4.85 -2.05 15.02
CA PHE A 153 -3.78 -2.82 15.64
C PHE A 153 -3.68 -2.56 17.15
N THR A 154 -3.81 -1.30 17.55
CA THR A 154 -3.81 -0.88 18.94
C THR A 154 -5.02 -1.45 19.68
N SER A 155 -6.23 -1.39 19.09
CA SER A 155 -7.44 -1.95 19.72
C SER A 155 -7.33 -3.45 19.99
N VAL A 156 -6.79 -4.22 19.04
CA VAL A 156 -6.54 -5.66 19.24
C VAL A 156 -5.45 -5.89 20.29
N ALA A 157 -4.41 -5.05 20.34
CA ALA A 157 -3.35 -5.19 21.34
C ALA A 157 -3.87 -4.95 22.76
N GLU A 158 -4.72 -3.94 22.94
CA GLU A 158 -5.39 -3.65 24.20
C GLU A 158 -6.26 -4.81 24.67
N ALA A 159 -7.05 -5.39 23.76
CA ALA A 159 -7.88 -6.58 24.04
C ALA A 159 -7.04 -7.82 24.40
N GLU A 160 -5.82 -7.93 23.86
CA GLU A 160 -4.85 -8.99 24.19
C GLU A 160 -4.10 -8.74 25.52
N GLY A 161 -4.40 -7.65 26.23
CA GLY A 161 -3.78 -7.33 27.52
C GLY A 161 -2.39 -6.71 27.41
N HIS A 162 -1.99 -6.24 26.21
CA HIS A 162 -0.76 -5.47 26.03
C HIS A 162 -0.96 -4.02 26.52
N ALA A 163 -0.98 -3.83 27.84
CA ALA A 163 -1.00 -2.52 28.49
C ALA A 163 0.39 -1.83 28.43
N ALA A 164 0.37 -0.49 28.48
CA ALA A 164 1.51 0.39 28.21
C ALA A 164 2.84 -0.03 28.87
N GLY A 165 3.85 -0.34 28.06
CA GLY A 165 5.23 -0.56 28.54
C GLY A 165 6.16 -1.24 27.54
N VAL A 166 5.65 -2.15 26.71
CA VAL A 166 6.38 -2.81 25.61
C VAL A 166 5.61 -2.60 24.32
N GLU A 167 6.28 -2.13 23.27
CA GLU A 167 5.66 -1.92 21.97
C GLU A 167 5.20 -3.27 21.38
N PRO A 168 3.89 -3.49 21.18
CA PRO A 168 3.41 -4.75 20.63
C PRO A 168 3.71 -4.79 19.13
N PHE A 169 4.25 -5.93 18.68
CA PHE A 169 4.48 -6.20 17.27
C PHE A 169 3.28 -6.94 16.67
N TYR A 170 2.96 -6.64 15.42
CA TYR A 170 2.08 -7.44 14.60
C TYR A 170 2.92 -8.36 13.72
N GLN A 171 2.64 -9.66 13.78
CA GLN A 171 3.24 -10.65 12.88
C GLN A 171 2.15 -11.21 11.98
N TYR A 172 2.34 -11.13 10.67
CA TYR A 172 1.39 -11.68 9.71
C TYR A 172 1.47 -13.21 9.73
N GLN A 173 0.34 -13.88 9.96
CA GLN A 173 0.25 -15.34 10.03
C GLN A 173 -0.60 -15.90 8.89
N PHE A 174 -0.01 -16.71 8.03
CA PHE A 174 -0.73 -17.46 7.00
C PHE A 174 -1.56 -18.59 7.61
N GLN A 175 -2.76 -18.81 7.10
CA GLN A 175 -3.66 -19.88 7.54
C GLN A 175 -3.33 -21.23 6.90
N ASN A 176 -2.85 -21.21 5.65
CA ASN A 176 -2.73 -22.41 4.82
C ASN A 176 -1.46 -23.25 5.08
N GLY A 177 -0.79 -23.06 6.23
CA GLY A 177 0.41 -23.82 6.59
C GLY A 177 1.60 -23.59 5.65
N VAL A 178 1.60 -22.51 4.86
CA VAL A 178 2.71 -22.15 3.98
C VAL A 178 3.92 -21.80 4.84
N THR A 179 5.02 -22.50 4.61
CA THR A 179 6.25 -22.30 5.38
C THR A 179 6.99 -21.03 4.96
N HIS A 180 7.80 -20.47 5.86
CA HIS A 180 8.60 -19.28 5.55
C HIS A 180 9.58 -19.52 4.38
N ASP A 181 10.12 -20.73 4.24
CA ASP A 181 11.04 -21.05 3.15
C ASP A 181 10.31 -21.09 1.80
N GLN A 182 9.11 -21.68 1.76
CA GLN A 182 8.25 -21.63 0.56
C GLN A 182 7.92 -20.18 0.16
N LEU A 183 7.58 -19.33 1.12
CA LEU A 183 7.31 -17.91 0.86
C LEU A 183 8.54 -17.17 0.35
N ARG A 184 9.73 -17.47 0.88
CA ARG A 184 11.00 -16.84 0.47
C ARG A 184 11.40 -17.23 -0.94
N GLU A 185 11.16 -18.47 -1.36
CA GLU A 185 11.51 -18.94 -2.71
C GLU A 185 10.46 -18.57 -3.77
N MET A 186 9.24 -18.21 -3.35
CA MET A 186 8.14 -17.90 -4.25
C MET A 186 8.41 -16.67 -5.12
N HIS A 187 8.06 -16.70 -6.41
CA HIS A 187 8.18 -15.52 -7.27
C HIS A 187 7.34 -14.35 -6.71
N PRO A 188 7.83 -13.09 -6.70
CA PRO A 188 7.14 -11.94 -6.09
C PRO A 188 5.67 -11.80 -6.46
N ARG A 189 5.34 -11.90 -7.75
CA ARG A 189 3.94 -11.87 -8.20
C ARG A 189 3.08 -12.99 -7.60
N GLN A 190 3.60 -14.21 -7.55
CA GLN A 190 2.88 -15.34 -6.97
C GLN A 190 2.72 -15.17 -5.46
N PHE A 191 3.72 -14.57 -4.80
CA PHE A 191 3.66 -14.21 -3.39
C PHE A 191 2.53 -13.20 -3.12
N VAL A 192 2.41 -12.14 -3.93
CA VAL A 192 1.28 -11.21 -3.82
C VAL A 192 -0.07 -11.91 -4.00
N ALA A 193 -0.21 -12.74 -5.03
CA ALA A 193 -1.44 -13.51 -5.25
C ALA A 193 -1.77 -14.42 -4.05
N THR A 194 -0.75 -15.04 -3.44
CA THR A 194 -0.89 -15.90 -2.27
C THR A 194 -1.30 -15.11 -1.02
N LEU A 195 -0.81 -13.88 -0.85
CA LEU A 195 -1.26 -12.99 0.21
C LEU A 195 -2.74 -12.60 0.06
N PHE A 196 -3.18 -12.27 -1.16
CA PHE A 196 -4.60 -12.01 -1.41
C PHE A 196 -5.47 -13.24 -1.17
N ASP A 197 -4.97 -14.43 -1.54
CA ASP A 197 -5.66 -15.69 -1.26
C ASP A 197 -5.80 -15.92 0.25
N ASP A 198 -4.75 -15.69 1.05
CA ASP A 198 -4.81 -15.83 2.51
C ASP A 198 -5.78 -14.84 3.18
N VAL A 199 -5.82 -13.59 2.70
CA VAL A 199 -6.82 -12.61 3.16
C VAL A 199 -8.24 -13.07 2.77
N LEU A 200 -8.43 -13.56 1.55
CA LEU A 200 -9.73 -14.08 1.10
C LEU A 200 -10.18 -15.29 1.92
N GLN A 201 -9.29 -16.24 2.23
CA GLN A 201 -9.60 -17.35 3.13
C GLN A 201 -10.02 -16.84 4.51
N SER A 202 -9.35 -15.80 5.01
CA SER A 202 -9.72 -15.17 6.29
C SER A 202 -11.12 -14.55 6.25
N VAL A 203 -11.53 -13.94 5.12
CA VAL A 203 -12.89 -13.40 4.92
C VAL A 203 -13.94 -14.51 4.78
N LEU A 204 -13.56 -15.65 4.21
CA LEU A 204 -14.47 -16.79 4.00
C LEU A 204 -14.73 -17.61 5.28
N ASP A 205 -13.94 -17.44 6.33
CA ASP A 205 -14.09 -18.18 7.58
C ASP A 205 -15.10 -17.51 8.53
N ASP A 206 -16.25 -18.17 8.73
CA ASP A 206 -17.35 -17.69 9.57
C ASP A 206 -16.93 -17.40 11.02
N ARG A 207 -15.92 -18.11 11.53
CA ARG A 207 -15.44 -17.94 12.92
C ARG A 207 -14.85 -16.56 13.15
N HIS A 208 -14.40 -15.89 12.10
CA HIS A 208 -13.89 -14.52 12.20
C HIS A 208 -14.98 -13.47 12.35
N TYR A 209 -16.25 -13.86 12.24
CA TYR A 209 -17.42 -12.99 12.35
C TYR A 209 -18.20 -13.25 13.66
N GLU A 210 -17.53 -13.76 14.69
CA GLU A 210 -18.14 -13.95 16.02
C GLU A 210 -18.18 -12.65 16.84
N SER A 211 -17.20 -11.77 16.64
CA SER A 211 -17.07 -10.50 17.38
C SER A 211 -16.21 -9.50 16.62
N ARG A 212 -16.27 -8.22 17.03
CA ARG A 212 -15.37 -7.17 16.54
C ARG A 212 -13.90 -7.57 16.67
N TYR A 213 -13.53 -8.11 17.83
CA TYR A 213 -12.15 -8.50 18.13
C TYR A 213 -11.66 -9.59 17.17
N THR A 214 -12.46 -10.65 16.96
CA THR A 214 -12.08 -11.76 16.08
C THR A 214 -11.96 -11.29 14.63
N PHE A 215 -12.87 -10.42 14.18
CA PHE A 215 -12.83 -9.83 12.84
C PHE A 215 -11.59 -8.95 12.64
N ASP A 216 -11.35 -8.02 13.56
CA ASP A 216 -10.22 -7.10 13.50
C ASP A 216 -8.90 -7.88 13.49
N ARG A 217 -8.73 -8.84 14.41
CA ARG A 217 -7.53 -9.67 14.55
C ARG A 217 -7.26 -10.55 13.33
N SER A 218 -8.27 -11.27 12.86
CA SER A 218 -8.06 -12.34 11.87
C SER A 218 -8.23 -11.89 10.43
N VAL A 219 -8.98 -10.82 10.18
CA VAL A 219 -9.31 -10.36 8.81
C VAL A 219 -8.77 -8.96 8.57
N PHE A 220 -9.15 -7.98 9.40
CA PHE A 220 -8.88 -6.59 9.09
C PHE A 220 -7.38 -6.25 9.19
N GLN A 221 -6.71 -6.69 10.25
CA GLN A 221 -5.25 -6.52 10.40
C GLN A 221 -4.45 -7.08 9.22
N LYS A 222 -4.87 -8.23 8.66
CA LYS A 222 -4.21 -8.82 7.49
C LYS A 222 -4.36 -7.96 6.25
N PHE A 223 -5.57 -7.48 5.98
CA PHE A 223 -5.82 -6.59 4.85
C PHE A 223 -5.05 -5.27 4.99
N ILE A 224 -5.02 -4.68 6.19
CA ILE A 224 -4.27 -3.45 6.44
C ILE A 224 -2.76 -3.68 6.32
N ALA A 225 -2.23 -4.80 6.79
CA ALA A 225 -0.81 -5.12 6.61
C ALA A 225 -0.43 -5.20 5.12
N LEU A 226 -1.29 -5.81 4.28
CA LEU A 226 -1.11 -5.83 2.83
C LEU A 226 -1.13 -4.42 2.24
N MET A 227 -2.11 -3.59 2.63
CA MET A 227 -2.18 -2.19 2.17
C MET A 227 -0.96 -1.38 2.61
N PHE A 228 -0.49 -1.59 3.83
CA PHE A 228 0.71 -0.95 4.37
C PHE A 228 1.94 -1.31 3.55
N VAL A 229 2.18 -2.59 3.26
CA VAL A 229 3.33 -3.00 2.44
C VAL A 229 3.21 -2.37 1.06
N ASN A 230 2.03 -2.41 0.44
CA ASN A 230 1.81 -1.76 -0.85
C ASN A 230 2.14 -0.26 -0.79
N TYR A 231 1.69 0.44 0.26
CA TYR A 231 1.98 1.85 0.48
C TYR A 231 3.46 2.11 0.78
N ALA A 232 4.18 1.21 1.44
CA ALA A 232 5.60 1.40 1.71
C ALA A 232 6.45 1.28 0.45
N THR A 233 6.01 0.48 -0.53
CA THR A 233 6.83 0.10 -1.69
C THR A 233 6.28 0.61 -3.02
N THR A 234 5.36 1.58 -3.00
CA THR A 234 4.80 2.21 -4.21
C THR A 234 5.40 3.60 -4.42
N ASP A 235 5.70 3.95 -5.67
CA ASP A 235 6.10 5.32 -6.02
C ASP A 235 4.98 6.32 -5.64
N PRO A 236 5.27 7.37 -4.84
CA PRO A 236 4.28 8.35 -4.41
C PRO A 236 3.48 9.04 -5.52
N ILE A 237 3.96 9.02 -6.77
CA ILE A 237 3.18 9.53 -7.91
C ILE A 237 1.84 8.78 -8.07
N PHE A 238 1.79 7.50 -7.69
CA PHE A 238 0.58 6.65 -7.78
C PHE A 238 -0.38 6.82 -6.60
N TYR A 239 -0.06 7.70 -5.64
CA TYR A 239 -0.99 8.10 -4.58
C TYR A 239 -1.97 9.19 -5.02
N GLY A 240 -1.77 9.80 -6.19
CA GLY A 240 -2.58 10.95 -6.63
C GLY A 240 -2.41 12.15 -5.70
N THR A 241 -1.21 12.35 -5.18
CA THR A 241 -0.91 13.44 -4.22
C THR A 241 -0.96 14.82 -4.84
N ASN A 242 -0.96 14.94 -6.18
CA ASN A 242 -1.07 16.22 -6.85
C ASN A 242 -2.52 16.72 -6.86
N ARG A 243 -2.74 18.01 -6.57
CA ARG A 243 -4.07 18.64 -6.64
C ARG A 243 -4.79 18.41 -7.98
N ALA A 244 -4.03 18.34 -9.07
CA ALA A 244 -4.56 18.06 -10.40
C ALA A 244 -5.23 16.68 -10.51
N ASP A 245 -4.85 15.70 -9.68
CA ASP A 245 -5.38 14.35 -9.72
C ASP A 245 -6.72 14.20 -8.96
N TYR A 246 -7.12 15.21 -8.16
CA TYR A 246 -8.36 15.17 -7.35
C TYR A 246 -9.62 15.47 -8.17
N GLY A 247 -10.75 14.87 -7.77
CA GLY A 247 -12.05 15.13 -8.41
C GLY A 247 -12.14 14.49 -9.78
N VAL A 248 -11.79 13.20 -9.86
CA VAL A 248 -11.91 12.40 -11.08
C VAL A 248 -13.38 12.35 -11.50
N SER A 249 -13.68 12.85 -12.69
CA SER A 249 -15.00 12.80 -13.31
C SER A 249 -14.87 12.56 -14.82
N GLU A 250 -15.98 12.22 -15.46
CA GLU A 250 -16.06 12.00 -16.90
C GLU A 250 -15.68 13.26 -17.70
N ASP A 251 -16.11 14.44 -17.23
CA ASP A 251 -15.93 15.71 -17.93
C ASP A 251 -14.56 16.36 -17.72
N LYS A 252 -13.78 15.86 -16.76
CA LYS A 252 -12.48 16.43 -16.42
C LYS A 252 -11.40 15.87 -17.32
N ASP A 253 -10.63 16.74 -17.95
CA ASP A 253 -9.42 16.35 -18.69
C ASP A 253 -8.36 15.84 -17.70
N MET A 254 -8.27 14.51 -17.60
CA MET A 254 -7.31 13.81 -16.77
C MET A 254 -6.08 13.36 -17.56
N ASP A 255 -6.13 13.35 -18.90
CA ASP A 255 -5.10 12.73 -19.74
C ASP A 255 -3.71 13.36 -19.58
N ARG A 256 -3.69 14.61 -19.09
CA ARG A 256 -2.46 15.40 -18.89
C ARG A 256 -2.00 15.46 -17.44
N THR A 257 -2.70 14.83 -16.49
CA THR A 257 -2.28 14.90 -15.09
C THR A 257 -1.08 13.99 -14.85
N PRO A 258 -0.23 14.31 -13.85
CA PRO A 258 0.96 13.51 -13.56
C PRO A 258 0.64 12.03 -13.30
N LEU A 259 -0.45 11.73 -12.56
CA LEU A 259 -0.88 10.37 -12.30
C LEU A 259 -1.24 9.63 -13.60
N TYR A 260 -2.06 10.21 -14.47
CA TYR A 260 -2.53 9.54 -15.69
C TYR A 260 -1.38 9.32 -16.68
N LEU A 261 -0.45 10.26 -16.77
CA LEU A 261 0.78 10.08 -17.57
C LEU A 261 1.64 8.94 -17.01
N ALA A 262 1.81 8.84 -15.69
CA ALA A 262 2.55 7.77 -15.05
C ALA A 262 1.88 6.40 -15.25
N VAL A 263 0.56 6.32 -15.05
CA VAL A 263 -0.27 5.14 -15.32
C VAL A 263 -0.13 4.69 -16.78
N ALA A 264 -0.24 5.63 -17.73
CA ALA A 264 -0.15 5.32 -19.15
C ALA A 264 1.22 4.74 -19.54
N ARG A 265 2.29 5.25 -18.91
CA ARG A 265 3.66 4.75 -19.10
C ARG A 265 3.82 3.36 -18.50
N GLU A 266 3.34 3.17 -17.27
CA GLU A 266 3.51 1.93 -16.52
C GLU A 266 2.76 0.77 -17.16
N ILE A 267 1.50 0.98 -17.56
CA ILE A 267 0.71 -0.07 -18.24
C ILE A 267 1.39 -0.49 -19.56
N ARG A 268 1.90 0.46 -20.36
CA ARG A 268 2.65 0.12 -21.59
C ARG A 268 3.94 -0.64 -21.31
N ALA A 269 4.66 -0.29 -20.24
CA ALA A 269 5.85 -1.02 -19.83
C ALA A 269 5.51 -2.47 -19.43
N ILE A 270 4.39 -2.67 -18.73
CA ILE A 270 3.89 -4.00 -18.37
C ILE A 270 3.51 -4.79 -19.62
N GLU A 271 2.79 -4.20 -20.57
CA GLU A 271 2.45 -4.85 -21.85
C GLU A 271 3.70 -5.30 -22.61
N ALA A 272 4.70 -4.43 -22.73
CA ALA A 272 5.96 -4.75 -23.40
C ALA A 272 6.71 -5.90 -22.69
N ARG A 273 6.73 -5.90 -21.35
CA ARG A 273 7.32 -6.99 -20.56
C ARG A 273 6.58 -8.32 -20.78
N LEU A 274 5.24 -8.31 -20.72
CA LEU A 274 4.43 -9.51 -20.94
C LEU A 274 4.63 -10.07 -22.36
N ALA A 275 4.65 -9.21 -23.38
CA ALA A 275 4.93 -9.63 -24.74
C ALA A 275 6.33 -10.26 -24.88
N ALA A 276 7.35 -9.69 -24.24
CA ALA A 276 8.70 -10.24 -24.23
C ALA A 276 8.78 -11.61 -23.49
N GLU A 277 8.05 -11.76 -22.38
CA GLU A 277 7.92 -13.03 -21.66
C GLU A 277 7.22 -14.09 -22.51
N ASP A 278 6.12 -13.75 -23.18
CA ASP A 278 5.37 -14.65 -24.05
C ASP A 278 6.21 -15.08 -25.27
N GLU A 279 6.96 -14.15 -25.87
CA GLU A 279 7.91 -14.48 -26.92
C GLU A 279 9.04 -15.39 -26.42
N ALA A 280 9.57 -15.14 -25.23
CA ALA A 280 10.62 -15.98 -24.63
C ALA A 280 10.10 -17.37 -24.29
N ALA A 281 8.87 -17.48 -23.78
CA ALA A 281 8.19 -18.75 -23.50
C ALA A 281 7.90 -19.51 -24.80
N GLY A 282 7.38 -18.84 -25.83
CA GLY A 282 7.17 -19.39 -27.17
C GLY A 282 8.47 -19.89 -27.81
N ARG A 283 9.56 -19.14 -27.64
CA ARG A 283 10.91 -19.56 -28.06
C ARG A 283 11.41 -20.75 -27.24
N ARG A 284 11.16 -20.82 -25.93
CA ARG A 284 11.51 -21.98 -25.09
C ARG A 284 10.75 -23.24 -25.50
N THR A 285 9.45 -23.15 -25.82
CA THR A 285 8.70 -24.29 -26.35
C THR A 285 9.21 -24.75 -27.72
N ALA A 286 9.76 -23.84 -28.55
CA ALA A 286 10.41 -24.18 -29.80
C ALA A 286 11.85 -24.72 -29.62
N HIS A 287 12.53 -24.33 -28.53
CA HIS A 287 13.91 -24.72 -28.21
C HIS A 287 14.00 -25.97 -27.32
N GLU A 288 12.94 -26.34 -26.61
CA GLU A 288 12.81 -27.63 -25.91
C GLU A 288 12.66 -28.82 -26.88
N ALA A 289 12.44 -28.57 -28.18
CA ALA A 289 12.65 -29.53 -29.27
C ALA A 289 14.11 -29.60 -29.76
N GLY A 290 15.04 -28.84 -29.18
CA GLY A 290 16.41 -28.72 -29.68
C GLY A 290 17.39 -28.12 -28.67
N VAL A 291 17.87 -29.01 -27.78
CA VAL A 291 19.18 -28.94 -27.09
C VAL A 291 19.34 -27.85 -26.01
N LEU A 292 19.57 -28.35 -24.79
CA LEU A 292 20.02 -27.63 -23.59
C LEU A 292 21.32 -26.84 -23.83
N ARG A 293 21.37 -25.58 -23.38
CA ARG A 293 22.50 -25.03 -22.60
C ARG A 293 22.13 -23.73 -21.90
N ALA A 294 22.42 -23.72 -20.60
CA ALA A 294 22.26 -22.60 -19.68
C ALA A 294 23.54 -21.77 -19.64
N GLU A 295 23.41 -20.44 -19.54
CA GLU A 295 24.40 -19.56 -18.93
C GLU A 295 23.66 -18.48 -18.12
N ASP A 296 23.98 -18.41 -16.84
CA ASP A 296 23.48 -17.43 -15.87
C ASP A 296 24.20 -16.08 -16.02
N ILE A 297 23.44 -14.99 -15.97
CA ILE A 297 23.98 -13.64 -15.80
C ILE A 297 23.70 -13.19 -14.36
N ILE A 298 24.77 -13.06 -13.58
CA ILE A 298 24.77 -12.47 -12.24
C ILE A 298 24.61 -10.95 -12.39
N GLN A 299 23.52 -10.38 -11.85
CA GLN A 299 23.41 -8.93 -11.60
C GLN A 299 23.82 -8.61 -10.15
N LEU A 300 24.67 -7.60 -10.01
CA LEU A 300 25.14 -7.07 -8.72
C LEU A 300 24.03 -6.26 -8.02
N PRO A 301 23.96 -6.28 -6.67
CA PRO A 301 22.93 -5.57 -5.93
C PRO A 301 23.20 -4.06 -5.93
N GLY A 302 22.27 -3.28 -6.48
CA GLY A 302 22.13 -1.86 -6.16
C GLY A 302 21.39 -1.73 -4.84
N THR A 303 22.11 -1.78 -3.71
CA THR A 303 21.52 -1.56 -2.39
C THR A 303 21.02 -0.12 -2.29
N LEU A 304 19.70 0.07 -2.42
CA LEU A 304 18.99 1.24 -1.91
C LEU A 304 19.13 1.25 -0.40
N ILE A 305 19.56 2.39 0.16
CA ILE A 305 19.78 2.51 1.59
C ILE A 305 18.40 2.61 2.25
N ASN A 306 18.05 1.60 3.04
CA ASN A 306 16.83 1.59 3.85
C ASN A 306 16.84 2.82 4.78
N GLU A 307 15.92 3.75 4.55
CA GLU A 307 15.84 5.04 5.26
C GLU A 307 15.68 4.84 6.78
N ASP A 308 15.00 3.78 7.19
CA ASP A 308 14.81 3.45 8.61
C ASP A 308 16.13 3.01 9.27
N LEU A 309 17.04 2.36 8.54
CA LEU A 309 18.38 2.02 9.06
C LEU A 309 19.25 3.26 9.26
N LEU A 310 19.07 4.31 8.43
CA LEU A 310 19.77 5.58 8.60
C LEU A 310 19.16 6.44 9.71
N LEU A 311 17.83 6.44 9.84
CA LEU A 311 17.11 7.31 10.78
C LEU A 311 16.96 6.72 12.18
N ALA A 312 17.08 5.39 12.36
CA ALA A 312 16.97 4.76 13.68
C ALA A 312 18.06 5.22 14.69
N PRO A 313 19.35 5.32 14.32
CA PRO A 313 20.37 5.87 15.23
C PRO A 313 20.10 7.33 15.59
N ILE A 314 19.66 8.16 14.63
CA ILE A 314 19.32 9.56 14.84
C ILE A 314 18.12 9.66 15.80
N SER A 315 17.11 8.81 15.62
CA SER A 315 15.94 8.75 16.51
C SER A 315 16.33 8.39 17.94
N THR A 316 17.30 7.49 18.12
CA THR A 316 17.82 7.12 19.44
C THR A 316 18.54 8.30 20.10
N ILE A 317 19.38 9.03 19.36
CA ILE A 317 20.07 10.25 19.84
C ILE A 317 19.04 11.32 20.25
N CYS A 318 18.00 11.52 19.44
CA CYS A 318 16.94 12.49 19.74
C CYS A 318 16.14 12.08 20.99
N ALA A 319 15.88 10.79 21.22
CA ALA A 319 15.22 10.32 22.43
C ALA A 319 16.05 10.62 23.68
N THR A 320 17.37 10.39 23.65
CA THR A 320 18.27 10.74 24.75
C THR A 320 18.34 12.25 24.95
N ALA A 321 18.41 13.04 23.88
CA ALA A 321 18.42 14.50 23.96
C ALA A 321 17.11 15.08 24.54
N GLN A 322 15.97 14.45 24.25
CA GLN A 322 14.69 14.80 24.86
C GLN A 322 14.65 14.49 26.37
N GLN A 323 15.36 13.46 26.83
CA GLN A 323 15.51 13.18 28.26
C GLN A 323 16.40 14.24 28.93
N LEU A 324 17.50 14.66 28.29
CA LEU A 324 18.37 15.73 28.79
C LEU A 324 17.62 17.06 28.95
N ARG A 325 16.73 17.41 28.01
CA ARG A 325 15.87 18.61 28.11
C ARG A 325 14.93 18.64 29.31
N LYS A 326 14.58 17.47 29.85
CA LYS A 326 13.68 17.33 31.01
C LYS A 326 14.44 17.40 32.34
N HIS A 327 15.77 17.48 32.31
CA HIS A 327 16.59 17.59 33.51
C HIS A 327 16.50 19.01 34.10
N GLU A 328 16.56 19.13 35.42
CA GLU A 328 16.50 20.42 36.13
C GLU A 328 17.77 21.27 35.96
N ASP A 329 18.84 20.65 35.48
CA ASP A 329 20.10 21.32 35.19
C ASP A 329 20.00 22.09 33.86
N HIS A 330 20.20 23.41 33.95
CA HIS A 330 20.15 24.31 32.80
C HIS A 330 21.18 23.92 31.74
N GLU A 331 22.37 23.46 32.14
CA GLU A 331 23.43 23.10 31.20
C GLU A 331 23.06 21.83 30.42
N ALA A 332 22.58 20.79 31.11
CA ALA A 332 22.06 19.58 30.48
C ALA A 332 20.88 19.85 29.54
N SER A 333 19.98 20.77 29.91
CA SER A 333 18.83 21.14 29.08
C SER A 333 19.26 21.86 27.80
N GLU A 334 20.23 22.77 27.88
CA GLU A 334 20.82 23.43 26.71
C GLU A 334 21.52 22.44 25.77
N PHE A 335 22.27 21.48 26.30
CA PHE A 335 22.87 20.41 25.47
C PHE A 335 21.82 19.58 24.76
N GLY A 336 20.74 19.19 25.45
CA GLY A 336 19.62 18.48 24.83
C GLY A 336 18.97 19.27 23.70
N ARG A 337 18.84 20.59 23.83
CA ARG A 337 18.31 21.47 22.78
C ARG A 337 19.23 21.54 21.56
N LEU A 338 20.54 21.66 21.79
CA LEU A 338 21.53 21.74 20.72
C LEU A 338 21.61 20.44 19.91
N ILE A 339 21.59 19.29 20.58
CA ILE A 339 21.61 17.97 19.92
C ILE A 339 20.40 17.79 19.00
N LEU A 340 19.19 18.17 19.45
CA LEU A 340 17.97 18.07 18.64
C LEU A 340 18.04 18.97 17.39
N ALA A 341 18.55 20.20 17.54
CA ALA A 341 18.69 21.13 16.42
C ALA A 341 19.67 20.60 15.35
N GLU A 342 20.80 20.04 15.77
CA GLU A 342 21.77 19.46 14.84
C GLU A 342 21.27 18.17 14.20
N ALA A 343 20.51 17.34 14.92
CA ALA A 343 19.86 16.16 14.35
C ALA A 343 18.84 16.54 13.26
N SER A 344 18.00 17.55 13.49
CA SER A 344 17.09 18.08 12.46
C SER A 344 17.84 18.64 11.25
N ARG A 345 18.94 19.38 11.46
CA ARG A 345 19.76 19.89 10.35
C ARG A 345 20.36 18.75 9.53
N LEU A 346 20.85 17.69 10.17
CA LEU A 346 21.37 16.51 9.50
C LEU A 346 20.30 15.85 8.64
N VAL A 347 19.08 15.65 9.17
CA VAL A 347 17.96 15.08 8.41
C VAL A 347 17.58 15.97 7.22
N ALA A 348 17.55 17.29 7.39
CA ALA A 348 17.30 18.22 6.28
C ALA A 348 18.36 18.12 5.17
N GLU A 349 19.64 17.95 5.52
CA GLU A 349 20.71 17.73 4.54
C GLU A 349 20.60 16.37 3.84
N LEU A 350 20.27 15.30 4.58
CA LEU A 350 20.02 13.98 3.97
C LEU A 350 18.87 14.03 2.97
N LYS A 351 17.80 14.78 3.27
CA LYS A 351 16.69 15.06 2.35
C LYS A 351 17.14 15.83 1.12
N ARG A 352 17.91 16.90 1.31
CA ARG A 352 18.43 17.74 0.22
C ARG A 352 19.34 16.97 -0.73
N LEU A 353 20.12 16.02 -0.20
CA LEU A 353 21.02 15.15 -0.97
C LEU A 353 20.30 13.96 -1.63
N GLY A 354 19.00 13.77 -1.36
CA GLY A 354 18.24 12.64 -1.89
C GLY A 354 18.66 11.28 -1.31
N ILE A 355 19.30 11.28 -0.13
CA ILE A 355 19.70 10.07 0.58
C ILE A 355 18.52 9.48 1.36
N VAL A 356 17.63 10.35 1.86
CA VAL A 356 16.34 9.98 2.44
C VAL A 356 15.23 10.81 1.79
N SER A 357 14.02 10.27 1.77
CA SER A 357 12.84 10.89 1.18
C SER A 357 12.60 12.30 1.74
N PRO A 358 12.19 13.29 0.92
CA PRO A 358 11.77 14.60 1.40
C PRO A 358 10.69 14.55 2.50
N PHE A 359 9.89 13.48 2.50
CA PHE A 359 8.80 13.23 3.44
C PHE A 359 9.23 12.40 4.66
N ALA A 360 10.48 11.93 4.71
CA ALA A 360 10.98 11.14 5.81
C ALA A 360 10.81 11.87 7.15
N TYR A 361 10.51 11.12 8.21
CA TYR A 361 10.30 11.66 9.54
C TYR A 361 11.55 12.37 10.07
N ASP A 362 11.38 13.54 10.69
CA ASP A 362 12.45 14.24 11.40
C ASP A 362 12.30 14.03 12.92
N PRO A 363 13.12 13.15 13.53
CA PRO A 363 13.10 12.90 14.97
C PRO A 363 13.57 14.09 15.82
N GLY A 364 14.27 15.07 15.24
CA GLY A 364 14.75 16.28 15.92
C GLY A 364 13.64 17.29 16.22
N LEU A 365 12.51 17.23 15.51
CA LEU A 365 11.42 18.20 15.66
C LEU A 365 10.63 18.02 16.98
N PRO A 366 10.26 19.11 17.67
CA PRO A 366 9.36 19.09 18.82
C PRO A 366 8.04 18.39 18.48
N ALA A 367 7.47 17.64 19.44
CA ALA A 367 6.21 16.91 19.24
C ALA A 367 5.05 17.82 18.76
N ASP A 368 5.09 19.09 19.16
CA ASP A 368 4.07 20.09 18.84
C ASP A 368 4.22 20.66 17.41
N GLU A 369 5.40 20.55 16.81
CA GLU A 369 5.68 20.98 15.43
C GLU A 369 5.56 19.82 14.42
N ARG A 370 5.51 18.57 14.90
CA ARG A 370 5.32 17.36 14.05
C ARG A 370 3.95 17.32 13.35
N GLY A 371 2.99 18.14 13.80
CA GLY A 371 1.64 18.26 13.22
C GLY A 371 1.44 19.47 12.29
N CYS A 372 2.39 20.41 12.23
CA CYS A 372 2.27 21.58 11.36
C CYS A 372 2.77 21.25 9.95
N ARG A 373 1.83 20.95 9.05
CA ARG A 373 2.09 21.14 7.62
C ARG A 373 2.55 22.58 7.39
N PRO A 374 3.54 22.85 6.53
CA PRO A 374 3.85 24.22 6.13
C PRO A 374 2.59 24.85 5.53
N ASP A 375 2.16 25.96 6.12
CA ASP A 375 1.04 26.75 5.62
C ASP A 375 1.45 27.38 4.28
N LEU A 376 1.05 26.73 3.18
CA LEU A 376 1.30 27.18 1.81
C LEU A 376 0.38 28.37 1.41
N THR A 377 -0.26 29.06 2.36
CA THR A 377 -1.11 30.23 2.07
C THR A 377 -0.41 31.58 2.19
N ALA A 378 0.91 31.62 2.43
CA ALA A 378 1.67 32.86 2.34
C ALA A 378 1.69 33.38 0.88
N ARG A 379 0.79 34.31 0.58
CA ARG A 379 0.81 35.11 -0.65
C ARG A 379 2.16 35.84 -0.75
N PRO A 380 2.76 35.93 -1.95
CA PRO A 380 3.87 36.84 -2.15
C PRO A 380 3.38 38.27 -1.91
N LEU A 381 4.06 38.98 -1.00
CA LEU A 381 3.97 40.43 -0.93
C LEU A 381 4.66 40.96 -2.18
N ASP A 382 3.90 41.65 -3.03
CA ASP A 382 4.43 42.52 -4.06
C ASP A 382 5.28 43.61 -3.37
N HIS A 383 6.60 43.61 -3.63
CA HIS A 383 7.42 44.80 -3.88
C HIS A 383 8.80 44.40 -4.41
#